data_AF-A0A1V9QVT0-F1
#
_entry.id   AF-A0A1V9QVT0-F1
#
_cell.length_a   1.000
_cell.length_b   1.000
_cell.length_c   1.000
_cell.angle_alpha   90.00
_cell.angle_beta   90.00
_cell.angle_gamma   90.00
#
_symmetry.space_group_name_H-M   'P 1'
#
loop_
_entity.id
_entity.type
_entity.pdbx_description
1 polymer ?
#
loop_
_entity_poly.entity_id
_entity_poly.type
_entity_poly.pdbx_seq_one_letter_code
_entity_poly.pdbx_strand_id
1 'polypeptide(L)'
;MTYQNEKISLKDLIFITIGCSLYAFGLVTVNIANNLAEGGATGITLIIRYWLHIDPAYSIILLNIPLIWIGYRYLGKKALIYTIYGTTMLSIWTWLWQRIPININIHHDLFLAGVLAGLIGGTGSGLVYRFGGTTGGTDIVARIFEKKRGIVMGKTLLALDVIVLTCSLSYLDLRQMMYTLLGSYVFAQVVNFIQEGAYAARGVIIITNHPTEIANDIIQKMERGVSYLKIEGAFSGQERKALYCVVSPNELNTLKGYINHHDSEAFVSIFEVSEAMGDGFSFNTPSRSLLKYIKKGG
;
A
#
# COMPACT_ATOMS: atom_id res chain seq x y z
N MET A 1 17.33 -15.91 -5.06
CA MET A 1 17.84 -14.71 -4.35
C MET A 1 17.78 -13.55 -5.33
N THR A 2 16.73 -12.75 -5.27
CA THR A 2 16.52 -11.64 -6.21
C THR A 2 17.45 -10.50 -5.84
N TYR A 3 18.37 -10.12 -6.74
CA TYR A 3 19.18 -8.92 -6.64
C TYR A 3 18.23 -7.70 -6.65
N GLN A 4 17.75 -7.28 -5.47
CA GLN A 4 17.18 -5.94 -5.33
C GLN A 4 18.33 -4.97 -5.60
N ASN A 5 18.17 -4.16 -6.65
CA ASN A 5 19.09 -3.09 -7.00
C ASN A 5 19.34 -2.23 -5.75
N GLU A 6 20.52 -2.36 -5.13
CA GLU A 6 20.88 -1.68 -3.88
C GLU A 6 21.04 -0.17 -4.06
N LYS A 7 20.92 0.33 -5.30
CA LYS A 7 21.00 1.74 -5.62
C LYS A 7 19.78 2.50 -5.09
N ILE A 8 20.06 3.58 -4.38
CA ILE A 8 19.10 4.56 -3.92
C ILE A 8 18.53 5.26 -5.15
N SER A 9 17.21 5.17 -5.34
CA SER A 9 16.47 5.88 -6.37
C SER A 9 15.99 7.24 -5.84
N LEU A 10 16.24 8.30 -6.62
CA LEU A 10 15.75 9.65 -6.30
C LEU A 10 14.23 9.71 -6.29
N LYS A 11 13.58 8.96 -7.19
CA LYS A 11 12.12 8.83 -7.23
C LYS A 11 11.60 8.31 -5.89
N ASP A 12 12.23 7.26 -5.35
CA ASP A 12 11.83 6.64 -4.08
C ASP A 12 11.91 7.67 -2.94
N LEU A 13 13.00 8.46 -2.89
CA LEU A 13 13.17 9.51 -1.89
C LEU A 13 12.10 10.61 -1.99
N ILE A 14 11.75 11.05 -3.20
CA ILE A 14 10.70 12.08 -3.40
C ILE A 14 9.35 11.58 -2.86
N PHE A 15 8.96 10.35 -3.20
CA PHE A 15 7.70 9.79 -2.73
C PHE A 15 7.69 9.53 -1.22
N ILE A 16 8.82 9.11 -0.65
CA ILE A 16 8.97 9.01 0.82
C ILE A 16 8.76 10.39 1.46
N THR A 17 9.38 11.44 0.92
CA THR A 17 9.23 12.81 1.46
C THR A 17 7.80 13.31 1.39
N ILE A 18 7.11 13.09 0.27
CA ILE A 18 5.68 13.44 0.11
C ILE A 18 4.82 12.66 1.11
N GLY A 19 5.08 11.36 1.25
CA GLY A 19 4.35 10.51 2.20
C GLY A 19 4.55 10.94 3.65
N CYS A 20 5.79 11.24 4.04
CA CYS A 20 6.11 11.80 5.36
C CYS A 20 5.42 13.14 5.61
N SER A 21 5.38 14.04 4.62
CA SER A 21 4.68 15.33 4.73
C SER A 21 3.18 15.14 4.98
N LEU A 22 2.55 14.23 4.24
CA LEU A 22 1.12 13.93 4.36
C LEU A 22 0.79 13.26 5.70
N TYR A 23 1.60 12.29 6.12
CA TYR A 23 1.43 11.64 7.43
C TYR A 23 1.58 12.66 8.58
N ALA A 24 2.64 13.49 8.53
CA ALA A 24 2.86 14.56 9.50
C ALA A 24 1.70 15.58 9.53
N PHE A 25 1.13 15.91 8.37
CA PHE A 25 -0.01 16.81 8.27
C PHE A 25 -1.23 16.23 9.01
N GLY A 26 -1.58 14.97 8.78
CA GLY A 26 -2.69 14.29 9.48
C GLY A 26 -2.44 14.19 10.99
N LEU A 27 -1.20 13.86 11.38
CA LEU A 27 -0.80 13.80 12.79
C LEU A 27 -1.00 15.15 13.50
N VAL A 28 -0.51 16.25 12.93
CA VAL A 28 -0.56 17.56 13.59
C VAL A 28 -1.95 18.18 13.51
N THR A 29 -2.55 18.24 12.32
CA THR A 29 -3.79 18.99 12.08
C THR A 29 -5.05 18.24 12.50
N VAL A 30 -4.98 16.91 12.64
CA VAL A 30 -6.12 16.08 13.03
C VAL A 30 -5.89 15.43 14.39
N ASN A 31 -4.87 14.59 14.55
CA ASN A 31 -4.69 13.83 15.80
C ASN A 31 -4.40 14.76 16.99
N ILE A 32 -3.33 15.54 16.89
CA ILE A 32 -2.90 16.44 17.98
C ILE A 32 -3.96 17.53 18.25
N ALA A 33 -4.54 18.11 17.19
CA ALA A 33 -5.57 19.16 17.33
C ALA A 33 -6.86 18.66 18.02
N ASN A 34 -7.20 17.37 17.92
CA ASN A 34 -8.42 16.80 18.50
C ASN A 34 -8.15 15.90 19.72
N ASN A 35 -6.94 15.94 20.29
CA ASN A 35 -6.52 15.09 21.41
C ASN A 35 -6.75 13.59 21.16
N LEU A 36 -6.59 13.15 19.92
CA LEU A 36 -6.54 11.73 19.62
C LEU A 36 -5.15 11.21 19.95
N ALA A 37 -5.10 10.04 20.57
CA ALA A 37 -3.85 9.28 20.67
C ALA A 37 -3.37 8.86 19.27
N GLU A 38 -2.17 8.32 19.24
CA GLU A 38 -1.67 7.57 18.10
C GLU A 38 -1.22 6.18 18.55
N GLY A 39 -1.22 5.24 17.62
CA GLY A 39 -0.73 3.89 17.84
C GLY A 39 0.79 3.77 17.75
N GLY A 40 1.28 2.54 17.89
CA GLY A 40 2.68 2.22 17.64
C GLY A 40 3.71 2.89 18.55
N ALA A 41 4.92 3.08 18.03
CA ALA A 41 6.01 3.72 18.77
C ALA A 41 5.69 5.18 19.13
N THR A 42 4.96 5.89 18.25
CA THR A 42 4.51 7.26 18.52
C THR A 42 3.54 7.30 19.70
N GLY A 43 2.61 6.33 19.81
CA GLY A 43 1.76 6.18 20.98
C GLY A 43 2.53 5.96 22.29
N ILE A 44 3.58 5.13 22.26
CA ILE A 44 4.47 4.94 23.42
C ILE A 44 5.13 6.27 23.82
N THR A 45 5.49 7.12 22.85
CA THR A 45 6.09 8.42 23.14
C THR A 45 5.11 9.39 23.80
N LEU A 46 3.82 9.30 23.47
CA LEU A 46 2.77 10.08 24.13
C LEU A 46 2.55 9.61 25.58
N ILE A 47 2.59 8.30 25.85
CA ILE A 47 2.56 7.75 27.22
C ILE A 47 3.75 8.28 28.03
N ILE A 48 4.97 8.22 27.46
CA ILE A 48 6.19 8.72 28.11
C ILE A 48 6.08 10.22 28.40
N ARG A 49 5.57 11.01 27.45
CA ARG A 49 5.37 12.46 27.63
C ARG A 49 4.40 12.75 28.77
N TYR A 50 3.32 11.99 28.90
CA TYR A 50 2.32 12.21 29.94
C TYR A 50 2.90 11.93 31.34
N TRP A 51 3.57 10.80 31.52
CA TRP A 51 4.05 10.35 32.84
C TRP A 51 5.40 10.92 33.25
N LEU A 52 6.31 11.11 32.29
CA LEU A 52 7.70 11.50 32.55
C LEU A 52 8.02 12.92 32.06
N HIS A 53 7.07 13.61 31.42
CA HIS A 53 7.23 14.95 30.86
C HIS A 53 8.41 15.09 29.88
N ILE A 54 8.84 13.97 29.28
CA ILE A 54 9.90 13.95 28.27
C ILE A 54 9.30 14.34 26.93
N ASP A 55 10.00 15.21 26.20
CA ASP A 55 9.58 15.61 24.86
C ASP A 55 9.53 14.39 23.92
N PRO A 56 8.42 14.22 23.15
CA PRO A 56 8.30 13.16 22.15
C PRO A 56 9.48 13.08 21.18
N ALA A 57 10.11 14.21 20.83
CA ALA A 57 11.25 14.24 19.93
C ALA A 57 12.44 13.40 20.44
N TYR A 58 12.70 13.40 21.76
CA TYR A 58 13.78 12.61 22.35
C TYR A 58 13.40 11.13 22.50
N SER A 59 12.17 10.86 22.95
CA SER A 59 11.71 9.48 23.18
C SER A 59 11.54 8.69 21.88
N ILE A 60 11.14 9.35 20.78
CA ILE A 60 11.08 8.75 19.44
C ILE A 60 12.47 8.24 19.01
N ILE A 61 13.51 9.06 19.17
CA ILE A 61 14.87 8.69 18.77
C ILE A 61 15.35 7.50 19.61
N LEU A 62 15.13 7.55 20.94
CA LEU A 62 15.56 6.48 21.84
C LEU A 62 14.90 5.14 21.52
N LEU A 63 13.58 5.12 21.28
CA LEU A 63 12.83 3.92 20.91
C LEU A 63 13.22 3.41 19.53
N ASN A 64 13.61 4.30 18.61
CA ASN A 64 14.00 3.94 17.26
C ASN A 64 15.37 3.27 17.18
N ILE A 65 16.33 3.60 18.06
CA ILE A 65 17.67 2.99 18.05
C ILE A 65 17.63 1.44 18.06
N PRO A 66 16.98 0.77 19.02
CA PRO A 66 16.92 -0.69 19.03
C PRO A 66 16.12 -1.26 17.86
N LEU A 67 15.05 -0.58 17.44
CA LEU A 67 14.21 -1.02 16.33
C LEU A 67 14.95 -0.95 14.99
N ILE A 68 15.72 0.11 14.75
CA ILE A 68 16.59 0.25 13.57
C ILE A 68 17.69 -0.81 13.59
N TRP A 69 18.27 -1.12 14.76
CA TRP A 69 19.26 -2.19 14.89
C TRP A 69 18.69 -3.57 14.53
N ILE A 70 17.47 -3.88 15.01
CA ILE A 70 16.75 -5.09 14.61
C ILE A 70 16.43 -5.06 13.11
N GLY A 71 15.98 -3.92 12.59
CA GLY A 71 15.68 -3.69 11.18
C GLY A 71 16.87 -3.94 10.27
N TYR A 72 18.08 -3.52 10.67
CA TYR A 72 19.32 -3.74 9.91
C TYR A 72 19.55 -5.21 9.60
N ARG A 73 19.30 -6.10 10.57
CA ARG A 73 19.52 -7.54 10.42
C ARG A 73 18.53 -8.22 9.47
N TYR A 74 17.34 -7.66 9.28
CA TYR A 74 16.24 -8.34 8.57
C TYR A 74 15.78 -7.66 7.27
N LEU A 75 15.87 -6.32 7.17
CA LEU A 75 15.30 -5.56 6.05
C LEU A 75 16.31 -5.30 4.92
N GLY A 76 17.61 -5.25 5.23
CA GLY A 76 18.68 -4.96 4.27
C GLY A 76 19.06 -3.47 4.22
N LYS A 77 20.21 -3.15 3.60
CA LYS A 77 20.83 -1.82 3.66
C LYS A 77 19.96 -0.72 3.04
N LYS A 78 19.37 -0.95 1.87
CA LYS A 78 18.51 0.03 1.17
C LYS A 78 17.30 0.44 2.01
N ALA A 79 16.55 -0.53 2.54
CA ALA A 79 15.37 -0.28 3.37
C ALA A 79 15.71 0.48 4.66
N LEU A 80 16.89 0.22 5.24
CA LEU A 80 17.36 0.94 6.41
C LEU A 80 17.69 2.41 6.10
N ILE A 81 18.39 2.68 4.98
CA ILE A 81 18.67 4.06 4.54
C ILE A 81 17.35 4.82 4.31
N TYR A 82 16.38 4.18 3.65
CA TYR A 82 15.06 4.78 3.43
C TYR A 82 14.28 5.00 4.71
N THR A 83 14.43 4.13 5.70
CA THR A 83 13.82 4.30 7.03
C THR A 83 14.46 5.45 7.80
N ILE A 84 15.79 5.56 7.81
CA ILE A 84 16.49 6.69 8.44
C ILE A 84 16.08 8.00 7.77
N TYR A 85 16.05 8.02 6.43
CA TYR A 85 15.60 9.18 5.67
C TYR A 85 14.14 9.54 5.97
N GLY A 86 13.23 8.56 5.92
CA GLY A 86 11.80 8.74 6.20
C GLY A 86 11.54 9.23 7.62
N THR A 87 12.22 8.65 8.62
CA THR A 87 12.14 9.10 10.02
C THR A 87 12.60 10.56 10.16
N THR A 88 13.71 10.92 9.50
CA THR A 88 14.24 12.29 9.52
C THR A 88 13.27 13.28 8.85
N MET A 89 12.74 12.92 7.67
CA MET A 89 11.77 13.74 6.94
C MET A 89 10.47 13.91 7.72
N LEU A 90 9.97 12.84 8.35
CA LEU A 90 8.79 12.91 9.21
C LEU A 90 8.99 13.91 10.36
N SER A 91 10.14 13.86 11.05
CA SER A 91 10.45 14.81 12.12
C SER A 91 10.47 16.27 11.61
N ILE A 92 11.10 16.52 10.45
CA ILE A 92 11.16 17.87 9.85
C ILE A 92 9.76 18.37 9.48
N TRP A 93 8.95 17.55 8.81
CA TRP A 93 7.59 17.94 8.41
C TRP A 93 6.68 18.13 9.62
N THR A 94 6.81 17.30 10.65
CA THR A 94 6.05 17.47 11.90
C THR A 94 6.36 18.81 12.55
N TRP A 95 7.64 19.15 12.68
CA TRP A 95 8.09 20.44 13.19
C TRP A 95 7.59 21.62 12.34
N LEU A 96 7.55 21.46 11.02
CA LEU A 96 7.05 22.49 10.11
C LEU A 96 5.54 22.70 10.28
N TRP A 97 4.75 21.61 10.25
CA TRP A 97 3.30 21.69 10.38
C TRP A 97 2.84 22.20 11.75
N GLN A 98 3.59 21.95 12.82
CA GLN A 98 3.31 22.53 14.14
C GLN A 98 3.40 24.06 14.16
N ARG A 99 4.15 24.67 13.23
CA ARG A 99 4.34 26.13 13.15
C ARG A 99 3.43 26.82 12.15
N ILE A 100 2.84 26.05 11.24
CA ILE A 100 1.87 26.58 10.29
C ILE A 100 0.49 26.41 10.92
N PRO A 101 -0.24 27.50 11.24
CA PRO A 101 -1.52 27.41 11.93
C PRO A 101 -2.63 26.96 10.96
N ILE A 102 -2.63 25.69 10.58
CA ILE A 102 -3.69 25.06 9.80
C ILE A 102 -4.60 24.33 10.77
N ASN A 103 -5.84 24.80 10.90
CA ASN A 103 -6.85 24.16 11.73
C ASN A 103 -7.99 23.67 10.83
N ILE A 104 -8.21 22.36 10.82
CA ILE A 104 -9.36 21.75 10.16
C ILE A 104 -10.50 21.76 11.17
N ASN A 105 -11.43 22.71 11.03
CA ASN A 105 -12.58 22.77 11.90
C ASN A 105 -13.58 21.66 11.56
N ILE A 106 -13.48 20.55 12.30
CA ILE A 106 -14.41 19.42 12.23
C ILE A 106 -15.49 19.47 13.32
N HIS A 107 -15.75 20.65 13.89
CA HIS A 107 -16.81 20.87 14.88
C HIS A 107 -16.77 19.90 16.08
N HIS A 108 -15.57 19.50 16.53
CA HIS A 108 -15.37 18.55 17.64
C HIS A 108 -15.95 17.15 17.39
N ASP A 109 -16.19 16.78 16.13
CA ASP A 109 -16.61 15.43 15.77
C ASP A 109 -15.40 14.47 15.78
N LEU A 110 -15.23 13.74 16.89
CA LEU A 110 -14.17 12.76 17.06
C LEU A 110 -14.27 11.57 16.08
N PHE A 111 -15.47 11.27 15.56
CA PHE A 111 -15.62 10.24 14.53
C PHE A 111 -14.98 10.70 13.22
N LEU A 112 -15.34 11.91 12.78
CA LEU A 112 -14.75 12.51 11.59
C LEU A 112 -13.24 12.70 11.76
N ALA A 113 -12.80 13.11 12.95
CA ALA A 113 -11.38 13.23 13.31
C ALA A 113 -10.64 11.90 13.12
N GLY A 114 -11.14 10.82 13.72
CA GLY A 114 -10.52 9.49 13.63
C GLY A 114 -10.45 8.98 12.20
N VAL A 115 -11.53 9.14 11.42
CA VAL A 115 -11.56 8.73 10.00
C VAL A 115 -10.57 9.54 9.18
N LEU A 116 -10.53 10.87 9.32
CA LEU A 116 -9.59 11.74 8.59
C LEU A 116 -8.14 11.43 8.97
N ALA A 117 -7.86 11.21 10.25
CA ALA A 117 -6.54 10.81 10.71
C ALA A 117 -6.10 9.49 10.06
N GLY A 118 -6.98 8.50 10.03
CA GLY A 118 -6.70 7.21 9.38
C GLY A 118 -6.50 7.34 7.87
N LEU A 119 -7.32 8.14 7.18
CA LEU A 119 -7.22 8.36 5.74
C LEU A 119 -5.93 9.09 5.35
N ILE A 120 -5.68 10.25 5.95
CA ILE A 120 -4.52 11.09 5.64
C ILE A 120 -3.24 10.38 6.08
N GLY A 121 -3.23 9.89 7.32
CA GLY A 121 -2.09 9.20 7.89
C GLY A 121 -1.77 7.92 7.13
N GLY A 122 -2.79 7.10 6.85
CA GLY A 122 -2.64 5.84 6.12
C GLY A 122 -2.18 6.08 4.69
N THR A 123 -2.61 7.19 4.08
CA THR A 123 -2.14 7.58 2.75
C THR A 123 -0.67 7.96 2.76
N GLY A 124 -0.25 8.78 3.73
CA GLY A 124 1.14 9.19 3.88
C GLY A 124 2.06 8.01 4.16
N SER A 125 1.77 7.23 5.19
CA SER A 125 2.58 6.07 5.57
C SER A 125 2.54 4.95 4.53
N GLY A 126 1.37 4.67 3.93
CA GLY A 126 1.25 3.71 2.83
C GLY A 126 2.15 4.06 1.65
N LEU A 127 2.28 5.35 1.31
CA LEU A 127 3.19 5.81 0.27
C LEU A 127 4.66 5.57 0.64
N VAL A 128 5.04 5.87 1.88
CA VAL A 128 6.40 5.60 2.37
C VAL A 128 6.75 4.11 2.27
N TYR A 129 5.84 3.23 2.70
CA TYR A 129 6.04 1.78 2.67
C TYR A 129 6.10 1.22 1.25
N ARG A 130 5.27 1.75 0.34
CA ARG A 130 5.24 1.36 -1.07
C ARG A 130 6.59 1.59 -1.77
N PHE A 131 7.31 2.65 -1.40
CA PHE A 131 8.66 2.95 -1.92
C PHE A 131 9.79 2.33 -1.09
N GLY A 132 9.47 1.45 -0.15
CA GLY A 132 10.44 0.65 0.60
C GLY A 132 11.06 1.33 1.82
N GLY A 133 10.55 2.51 2.21
CA GLY A 133 10.89 3.16 3.46
C GLY A 133 9.93 2.77 4.59
N THR A 134 10.21 3.27 5.79
CA THR A 134 9.25 3.29 6.91
C THR A 134 9.38 4.63 7.64
N THR A 135 8.40 4.98 8.47
CA THR A 135 8.49 6.21 9.27
C THR A 135 9.27 6.01 10.59
N GLY A 136 9.78 4.80 10.81
CA GLY A 136 10.45 4.38 12.03
C GLY A 136 9.50 3.63 12.98
N GLY A 137 9.97 3.30 14.16
CA GLY A 137 9.14 2.78 15.23
C GLY A 137 8.59 1.37 14.95
N THR A 138 7.33 1.18 15.30
CA THR A 138 6.60 -0.08 15.11
C THR A 138 6.43 -0.46 13.65
N ASP A 139 6.58 0.48 12.72
CA ASP A 139 6.60 0.21 11.28
C ASP A 139 7.72 -0.75 10.89
N ILE A 140 8.87 -0.65 11.56
CA ILE A 140 10.01 -1.54 11.33
C ILE A 140 9.62 -2.97 11.67
N VAL A 141 8.92 -3.16 12.79
CA VAL A 141 8.41 -4.47 13.22
C VAL A 141 7.41 -4.99 12.19
N ALA A 142 6.42 -4.17 11.81
CA ALA A 142 5.41 -4.56 10.83
C ALA A 142 6.02 -4.96 9.48
N ARG A 143 7.03 -4.22 9.00
CA ARG A 143 7.75 -4.52 7.76
C ARG A 143 8.57 -5.82 7.84
N ILE A 144 9.12 -6.15 9.02
CA ILE A 144 9.82 -7.42 9.23
C ILE A 144 8.85 -8.59 9.16
N PHE A 145 7.68 -8.48 9.79
CA PHE A 145 6.65 -9.53 9.76
C PHE A 145 6.10 -9.75 8.36
N GLU A 146 5.88 -8.68 7.60
CA GLU A 146 5.51 -8.77 6.20
C GLU A 146 6.58 -9.52 5.38
N LYS A 147 7.84 -9.11 5.47
CA LYS A 147 8.94 -9.73 4.71
C LYS A 147 9.20 -11.20 5.08
N LYS A 148 9.02 -11.57 6.35
CA LYS A 148 9.33 -12.93 6.84
C LYS A 148 8.16 -13.90 6.81
N ARG A 149 6.94 -13.42 7.05
CA ARG A 149 5.75 -14.26 7.22
C ARG A 149 4.64 -13.96 6.22
N GLY A 150 4.81 -12.97 5.33
CA GLY A 150 3.79 -12.57 4.37
C GLY A 150 2.53 -11.98 5.02
N ILE A 151 2.62 -11.55 6.28
CA ILE A 151 1.49 -10.92 6.98
C ILE A 151 1.37 -9.47 6.49
N VAL A 152 0.20 -9.10 5.99
CA VAL A 152 -0.06 -7.71 5.54
C VAL A 152 0.29 -6.70 6.63
N MET A 153 0.99 -5.64 6.25
CA MET A 153 1.59 -4.70 7.19
C MET A 153 0.55 -4.04 8.10
N GLY A 154 -0.62 -3.66 7.57
CA GLY A 154 -1.70 -3.03 8.33
C GLY A 154 -2.24 -3.90 9.47
N LYS A 155 -2.28 -5.24 9.32
CA LYS A 155 -2.71 -6.13 10.41
C LYS A 155 -1.72 -6.10 11.58
N THR A 156 -0.42 -6.08 11.26
CA THR A 156 0.62 -6.03 12.30
C THR A 156 0.61 -4.67 13.01
N LEU A 157 0.45 -3.58 12.25
CA LEU A 157 0.31 -2.23 12.81
C LEU A 157 -0.90 -2.14 13.75
N LEU A 158 -2.08 -2.57 13.31
CA LEU A 158 -3.29 -2.55 14.14
C LEU A 158 -3.15 -3.39 15.41
N ALA A 159 -2.51 -4.56 15.34
CA ALA A 159 -2.27 -5.40 16.52
C ALA A 159 -1.34 -4.71 17.54
N LEU A 160 -0.29 -4.04 17.07
CA LEU A 160 0.61 -3.26 17.92
C LEU A 160 -0.12 -2.04 18.51
N ASP A 161 -0.96 -1.38 17.71
CA ASP A 161 -1.76 -0.24 18.15
C ASP A 161 -2.73 -0.63 19.26
N VAL A 162 -3.41 -1.77 19.16
CA VAL A 162 -4.31 -2.24 20.24
C VAL A 162 -3.56 -2.38 21.57
N ILE A 163 -2.34 -2.90 21.56
CA ILE A 163 -1.52 -3.03 22.77
C ILE A 163 -1.19 -1.64 23.34
N VAL A 164 -0.70 -0.73 22.50
CA VAL A 164 -0.31 0.62 22.92
C VAL A 164 -1.51 1.44 23.40
N LEU A 165 -2.63 1.39 22.68
CA LEU A 165 -3.86 2.11 23.04
C LEU A 165 -4.49 1.59 24.32
N THR A 166 -4.41 0.28 24.58
CA THR A 166 -4.83 -0.30 25.85
C THR A 166 -3.97 0.25 27.00
N CYS A 167 -2.66 0.40 26.80
CA CYS A 167 -1.79 1.06 27.78
C CYS A 167 -2.13 2.55 27.95
N SER A 168 -2.56 3.24 26.88
CA SER A 168 -2.94 4.65 26.93
C SER A 168 -4.21 4.94 27.74
N LEU A 169 -5.03 3.93 28.07
CA LEU A 169 -6.14 4.08 29.03
C LEU A 169 -5.67 4.49 30.43
N SER A 170 -4.37 4.44 30.72
CA SER A 170 -3.83 4.99 31.97
C SER A 170 -4.02 6.51 32.08
N TYR A 171 -4.19 7.22 30.95
CA TYR A 171 -4.25 8.69 30.92
C TYR A 171 -5.29 9.28 29.95
N LEU A 172 -5.83 8.48 29.02
CA LEU A 172 -6.91 8.88 28.11
C LEU A 172 -8.24 8.24 28.49
N ASP A 173 -9.32 8.94 28.18
CA ASP A 173 -10.66 8.39 28.33
C ASP A 173 -10.92 7.29 27.28
N LEU A 174 -11.73 6.30 27.67
CA LEU A 174 -12.16 5.21 26.77
C LEU A 174 -12.75 5.74 25.46
N ARG A 175 -13.46 6.88 25.49
CA ARG A 175 -14.01 7.53 24.31
C ARG A 175 -12.93 7.90 23.30
N GLN A 176 -11.87 8.60 23.73
CA GLN A 176 -10.77 9.00 22.86
C GLN A 176 -10.01 7.77 22.33
N MET A 177 -9.77 6.78 23.19
CA MET A 177 -9.13 5.52 22.81
C MET A 177 -9.90 4.80 21.70
N MET A 178 -11.24 4.70 21.81
CA MET A 178 -12.07 4.04 20.80
C MET A 178 -12.05 4.76 19.44
N TYR A 179 -12.05 6.10 19.43
CA TYR A 179 -11.93 6.87 18.19
C TYR A 179 -10.53 6.78 17.58
N THR A 180 -9.48 6.75 18.41
CA THR A 180 -8.12 6.47 17.92
C THR A 180 -8.02 5.06 17.34
N LEU A 181 -8.63 4.05 17.97
CA LEU A 181 -8.64 2.68 17.45
C LEU A 181 -9.37 2.59 16.11
N LEU A 182 -10.49 3.31 15.94
CA LEU A 182 -11.16 3.46 14.66
C LEU A 182 -10.23 4.08 13.61
N GLY A 183 -9.52 5.15 13.97
CA GLY A 183 -8.52 5.79 13.11
C GLY A 183 -7.39 4.83 12.71
N SER A 184 -6.84 4.07 13.65
CA SER A 184 -5.85 3.01 13.41
C SER A 184 -6.37 1.91 12.48
N TYR A 185 -7.63 1.52 12.61
CA TYR A 185 -8.25 0.55 11.68
C TYR A 185 -8.34 1.11 10.27
N VAL A 186 -8.83 2.35 10.10
CA VAL A 186 -8.89 3.02 8.80
C VAL A 186 -7.48 3.18 8.20
N PHE A 187 -6.51 3.61 9.02
CA PHE A 187 -5.09 3.69 8.65
C PHE A 187 -4.57 2.37 8.10
N ALA A 188 -4.80 1.25 8.80
CA ALA A 188 -4.36 -0.07 8.38
C ALA A 188 -4.96 -0.50 7.03
N GLN A 189 -6.25 -0.21 6.80
CA GLN A 189 -6.91 -0.52 5.53
C GLN A 189 -6.33 0.30 4.37
N VAL A 190 -6.13 1.60 4.57
CA VAL A 190 -5.55 2.49 3.55
C VAL A 190 -4.10 2.11 3.25
N VAL A 191 -3.31 1.77 4.28
CA VAL A 191 -1.93 1.29 4.10
C VAL A 191 -1.90 0.04 3.23
N ASN A 192 -2.74 -0.96 3.54
CA ASN A 192 -2.78 -2.20 2.75
C ASN A 192 -3.15 -1.90 1.30
N PHE A 193 -4.20 -1.09 1.08
CA PHE A 193 -4.65 -0.68 -0.25
C PHE A 193 -3.55 0.00 -1.08
N ILE A 194 -2.77 0.91 -0.46
CA ILE A 194 -1.71 1.63 -1.17
C ILE A 194 -0.50 0.73 -1.44
N GLN A 195 -0.17 -0.17 -0.51
CA GLN A 195 0.97 -1.08 -0.66
C GLN A 195 0.75 -2.17 -1.69
N GLU A 196 -0.44 -2.80 -1.69
CA GLU A 196 -0.86 -3.72 -2.76
C GLU A 196 -0.83 -3.00 -4.11
N GLY A 197 -1.10 -1.69 -4.10
CA GLY A 197 -1.11 -0.84 -5.27
C GLY A 197 -2.30 -1.18 -6.19
N ALA A 198 -2.53 -0.36 -7.20
CA ALA A 198 -3.61 -0.59 -8.16
C ALA A 198 -3.34 -1.76 -9.13
N TYR A 199 -2.32 -2.59 -8.89
CA TYR A 199 -2.00 -3.71 -9.77
C TYR A 199 -2.72 -4.98 -9.34
N ALA A 200 -4.06 -4.89 -9.35
CA ALA A 200 -4.91 -6.06 -9.25
C ALA A 200 -4.85 -6.82 -10.59
N ALA A 201 -3.89 -7.72 -10.75
CA ALA A 201 -3.89 -8.60 -11.90
C ALA A 201 -5.17 -9.46 -11.90
N ARG A 202 -5.76 -9.64 -13.07
CA ARG A 202 -6.95 -10.45 -13.25
C ARG A 202 -6.58 -11.63 -14.14
N GLY A 203 -6.64 -12.83 -13.57
CA GLY A 203 -6.51 -14.06 -14.31
C GLY A 203 -7.81 -14.32 -15.04
N VAL A 204 -7.73 -14.64 -16.33
CA VAL A 204 -8.89 -14.91 -17.17
C VAL A 204 -8.70 -16.25 -17.84
N ILE A 205 -9.66 -17.16 -17.63
CA ILE A 205 -9.78 -18.42 -18.37
C ILE A 205 -10.96 -18.28 -19.32
N ILE A 206 -10.71 -18.52 -20.61
CA ILE A 206 -11.70 -18.40 -21.69
C ILE A 206 -11.89 -19.78 -22.31
N ILE A 207 -13.10 -20.32 -22.23
CA ILE A 207 -13.52 -21.56 -22.88
C ILE A 207 -14.43 -21.17 -24.03
N THR A 208 -14.01 -21.47 -25.26
CA THR A 208 -14.64 -21.00 -26.50
C THR A 208 -14.46 -22.03 -27.62
N ASN A 209 -15.29 -21.94 -28.67
CA ASN A 209 -15.08 -22.68 -29.91
C ASN A 209 -14.08 -21.99 -30.86
N HIS A 210 -13.69 -20.74 -30.60
CA HIS A 210 -12.81 -19.90 -31.42
C HIS A 210 -11.53 -19.46 -30.68
N PRO A 211 -10.74 -20.41 -30.12
CA PRO A 211 -9.59 -20.04 -29.27
C PRO A 211 -8.44 -19.39 -30.05
N THR A 212 -8.30 -19.66 -31.36
CA THR A 212 -7.17 -19.16 -32.15
C THR A 212 -7.35 -17.68 -32.50
N GLU A 213 -8.56 -17.30 -32.87
CA GLU A 213 -8.97 -15.96 -33.25
C GLU A 213 -8.86 -15.01 -32.07
N ILE A 214 -9.39 -15.44 -30.91
CA ILE A 214 -9.30 -14.67 -29.66
C ILE A 214 -7.83 -14.55 -29.21
N ALA A 215 -7.03 -15.63 -29.30
CA ALA A 215 -5.61 -15.56 -28.95
C ALA A 215 -4.84 -14.57 -29.82
N ASN A 216 -5.12 -14.54 -31.13
CA ASN A 216 -4.50 -13.58 -32.05
C ASN A 216 -4.84 -12.13 -31.69
N ASP A 217 -6.09 -11.85 -31.34
CA ASP A 217 -6.51 -10.51 -30.91
C ASP A 217 -5.83 -10.09 -29.59
N ILE A 218 -5.68 -11.01 -28.64
CA ILE A 218 -4.95 -10.73 -27.38
C ILE A 218 -3.47 -10.40 -27.67
N ILE A 219 -2.82 -11.17 -28.54
CA ILE A 219 -1.40 -10.98 -28.87
C ILE A 219 -1.19 -9.69 -29.65
N GLN A 220 -1.96 -9.48 -30.73
CA GLN A 220 -1.70 -8.41 -31.69
C GLN A 220 -2.34 -7.07 -31.30
N LYS A 221 -3.54 -7.08 -30.73
CA LYS A 221 -4.29 -5.85 -30.42
C LYS A 221 -4.13 -5.42 -28.97
N MET A 222 -3.94 -6.36 -28.05
CA MET A 222 -3.71 -6.04 -26.64
C MET A 222 -2.22 -6.04 -26.25
N GLU A 223 -1.33 -6.56 -27.11
CA GLU A 223 0.10 -6.74 -26.81
C GLU A 223 0.30 -7.55 -25.52
N ARG A 224 -0.54 -8.58 -25.31
CA ARG A 224 -0.53 -9.44 -24.12
C ARG A 224 -0.17 -10.88 -24.43
N GLY A 225 0.53 -11.51 -23.50
CA GLY A 225 0.75 -12.95 -23.53
C GLY A 225 -0.53 -13.72 -23.24
N VAL A 226 -0.74 -14.80 -23.98
CA VAL A 226 -1.83 -15.76 -23.78
C VAL A 226 -1.28 -17.18 -23.94
N SER A 227 -1.77 -18.11 -23.13
CA SER A 227 -1.38 -19.52 -23.16
C SER A 227 -2.58 -20.40 -23.44
N TYR A 228 -2.37 -21.48 -24.19
CA TYR A 228 -3.37 -22.52 -24.35
C TYR A 228 -3.32 -23.49 -23.17
N LEU A 229 -4.44 -23.70 -22.51
CA LEU A 229 -4.66 -24.79 -21.56
C LEU A 229 -5.38 -25.93 -22.29
N LYS A 230 -4.81 -27.13 -22.25
CA LYS A 230 -5.53 -28.34 -22.68
C LYS A 230 -6.57 -28.69 -21.62
N ILE A 231 -7.83 -28.75 -22.01
CA ILE A 231 -8.96 -29.09 -21.14
C ILE A 231 -9.75 -30.22 -21.77
N GLU A 232 -10.50 -30.96 -20.95
CA GLU A 232 -11.43 -31.99 -21.41
C GLU A 232 -12.82 -31.68 -20.88
N GLY A 233 -13.83 -31.71 -21.75
CA GLY A 233 -15.21 -31.48 -21.33
C GLY A 233 -15.75 -32.67 -20.56
N ALA A 234 -16.09 -32.50 -19.28
CA ALA A 234 -16.57 -33.60 -18.44
C ALA A 234 -17.83 -34.32 -18.97
N PHE A 235 -18.69 -33.61 -19.72
CA PHE A 235 -19.88 -34.20 -20.34
C PHE A 235 -19.60 -34.79 -21.73
N SER A 236 -18.76 -34.14 -22.53
CA SER A 236 -18.53 -34.52 -23.93
C SER A 236 -17.35 -35.49 -24.12
N GLY A 237 -16.44 -35.60 -23.15
CA GLY A 237 -15.18 -36.35 -23.26
C GLY A 237 -14.23 -35.82 -24.33
N GLN A 238 -14.44 -34.60 -24.83
CA GLN A 238 -13.64 -34.03 -25.91
C GLN A 238 -12.52 -33.16 -25.37
N GLU A 239 -11.30 -33.40 -25.84
CA GLU A 239 -10.18 -32.48 -25.65
C GLU A 239 -10.42 -31.17 -26.40
N ARG A 240 -10.27 -30.05 -25.70
CA ARG A 240 -10.40 -28.70 -26.23
C ARG A 240 -9.28 -27.80 -25.69
N LYS A 241 -9.11 -26.64 -26.30
CA LYS A 241 -8.18 -25.61 -25.83
C LYS A 241 -8.97 -24.50 -25.15
N ALA A 242 -8.62 -24.20 -23.91
CA ALA A 242 -8.99 -22.95 -23.25
C ALA A 242 -7.84 -21.95 -23.37
N LEU A 243 -8.14 -20.67 -23.27
CA LEU A 243 -7.14 -19.61 -23.18
C LEU A 243 -6.96 -19.21 -21.72
N TYR A 244 -5.71 -19.03 -21.31
CA TYR A 244 -5.35 -18.38 -20.07
C TYR A 244 -4.54 -17.12 -20.37
N CYS A 245 -5.00 -15.99 -19.86
CA CYS A 245 -4.22 -14.77 -19.87
C CYS A 245 -4.38 -14.03 -18.54
N VAL A 246 -3.41 -13.18 -18.26
CA VAL A 246 -3.49 -12.23 -17.15
C VAL A 246 -3.61 -10.85 -17.76
N VAL A 247 -4.53 -10.04 -17.26
CA VAL A 247 -4.73 -8.67 -17.75
C VAL A 247 -4.88 -7.73 -16.57
N SER A 248 -4.63 -6.44 -16.80
CA SER A 248 -4.98 -5.41 -15.82
C SER A 248 -6.50 -5.20 -15.75
N PRO A 249 -7.04 -4.63 -14.66
CA PRO A 249 -8.48 -4.38 -14.53
C PRO A 249 -9.02 -3.49 -15.66
N ASN A 250 -8.22 -2.55 -16.15
CA ASN A 250 -8.58 -1.62 -17.20
C ASN A 250 -8.67 -2.29 -18.59
N GLU A 251 -8.02 -3.43 -18.78
CA GLU A 251 -8.01 -4.18 -20.03
C GLU A 251 -9.17 -5.18 -20.12
N LEU A 252 -9.84 -5.50 -19.01
CA LEU A 252 -10.91 -6.50 -18.97
C LEU A 252 -12.06 -6.20 -19.93
N ASN A 253 -12.50 -4.94 -20.02
CA ASN A 253 -13.60 -4.58 -20.91
C ASN A 253 -13.21 -4.74 -22.39
N THR A 254 -11.96 -4.42 -22.72
CA THR A 254 -11.42 -4.62 -24.08
C THR A 254 -11.36 -6.11 -24.41
N LEU A 255 -10.87 -6.93 -23.49
CA LEU A 255 -10.82 -8.39 -23.65
C LEU A 255 -12.22 -8.99 -23.85
N LYS A 256 -13.19 -8.60 -23.02
CA LYS A 256 -14.59 -9.04 -23.17
C LYS A 256 -15.17 -8.64 -24.53
N GLY A 257 -14.81 -7.46 -25.04
CA GLY A 257 -15.19 -7.01 -26.38
C GLY A 257 -14.68 -7.95 -27.48
N TYR A 258 -13.40 -8.34 -27.43
CA TYR A 258 -12.85 -9.30 -28.40
C TYR A 258 -13.47 -10.69 -28.27
N ILE A 259 -13.66 -11.18 -27.04
CA ILE A 259 -14.31 -12.47 -26.81
C ILE A 259 -15.71 -12.47 -27.42
N ASN A 260 -16.53 -11.49 -27.06
CA ASN A 260 -17.92 -11.42 -27.52
C ASN A 260 -18.06 -11.17 -29.03
N HIS A 261 -17.03 -10.59 -29.68
CA HIS A 261 -17.00 -10.42 -31.13
C HIS A 261 -16.81 -11.74 -31.88
N HIS A 262 -15.97 -12.64 -31.35
CA HIS A 262 -15.69 -13.93 -31.98
C HIS A 262 -16.64 -15.04 -31.50
N ASP A 263 -17.06 -15.00 -30.24
CA ASP A 263 -17.89 -16.02 -29.62
C ASP A 263 -18.71 -15.43 -28.47
N SER A 264 -19.99 -15.14 -28.74
CA SER A 264 -20.93 -14.66 -27.72
C SER A 264 -21.37 -15.74 -26.72
N GLU A 265 -21.12 -17.01 -27.02
CA GLU A 265 -21.44 -18.15 -26.14
C GLU A 265 -20.23 -18.60 -25.30
N ALA A 266 -19.08 -17.93 -25.44
CA ALA A 266 -17.87 -18.26 -24.71
C ALA A 266 -18.07 -18.16 -23.18
N PHE A 267 -17.59 -19.17 -22.46
CA PHE A 267 -17.55 -19.14 -21.01
C PHE A 267 -16.25 -18.49 -20.52
N VAL A 268 -16.37 -17.44 -19.71
CA VAL A 268 -15.24 -16.66 -19.22
C VAL A 268 -15.24 -16.66 -17.69
N SER A 269 -14.17 -17.21 -17.11
CA SER A 269 -13.92 -17.16 -15.67
C SER A 269 -12.85 -16.11 -15.36
N ILE A 270 -13.16 -15.20 -14.44
CA ILE A 270 -12.26 -14.11 -14.02
C ILE A 270 -12.00 -14.26 -12.52
N PHE A 271 -10.72 -14.29 -12.15
CA PHE A 271 -10.30 -14.39 -10.76
C PHE A 271 -9.17 -13.42 -10.43
N GLU A 272 -9.02 -13.14 -9.15
CA GLU A 272 -7.97 -12.27 -8.64
C GLU A 272 -6.64 -13.00 -8.61
N VAL A 273 -5.62 -12.39 -9.24
CA VAL A 273 -4.24 -12.88 -9.19
C VAL A 273 -3.49 -11.97 -8.23
N SER A 274 -3.06 -12.53 -7.10
CA SER A 274 -2.41 -11.79 -6.02
C SER A 274 -1.06 -11.20 -6.43
N GLU A 275 -0.34 -11.89 -7.31
CA GLU A 275 0.93 -11.43 -7.85
C GLU A 275 1.19 -12.09 -9.21
N ALA A 276 1.62 -11.30 -10.20
CA ALA A 276 2.05 -11.80 -11.51
C ALA A 276 3.43 -11.21 -11.82
N MET A 277 4.41 -12.10 -12.02
CA MET A 277 5.78 -11.71 -12.34
C MET A 277 6.14 -12.11 -13.79
N GLY A 278 6.77 -11.21 -14.56
CA GLY A 278 7.25 -11.52 -15.91
C GLY A 278 7.12 -10.38 -16.92
N ASP A 279 7.50 -10.65 -18.17
CA ASP A 279 7.40 -9.69 -19.26
C ASP A 279 5.92 -9.34 -19.55
N GLY A 280 5.65 -8.07 -19.85
CA GLY A 280 4.28 -7.53 -19.91
C GLY A 280 3.65 -7.15 -18.55
N PHE A 281 4.18 -7.64 -17.42
CA PHE A 281 3.62 -7.36 -16.08
C PHE A 281 4.59 -6.59 -15.18
N SER A 282 5.83 -7.07 -15.03
CA SER A 282 6.84 -6.49 -14.11
C SER A 282 7.96 -5.74 -14.82
N PHE A 283 8.30 -6.14 -16.04
CA PHE A 283 9.48 -5.64 -16.76
C PHE A 283 9.16 -4.57 -17.80
N ASN A 284 8.00 -4.64 -18.46
CA ASN A 284 7.54 -3.67 -19.45
C ASN A 284 6.01 -3.65 -19.49
N THR A 285 5.38 -2.73 -18.76
CA THR A 285 3.98 -2.39 -19.05
C THR A 285 4.00 -1.40 -20.22
N PRO A 286 3.41 -1.71 -21.39
CA PRO A 286 3.36 -0.74 -22.47
C PRO A 286 2.60 0.51 -22.01
N SER A 287 3.34 1.60 -21.82
CA SER A 287 2.77 2.91 -21.52
C SER A 287 1.97 3.33 -22.74
N ARG A 288 0.63 3.36 -22.62
CA ARG A 288 -0.24 4.12 -23.53
C ARG A 288 -0.01 5.62 -23.30
N SER A 289 1.17 6.07 -23.71
CA SER A 289 1.52 7.47 -23.77
C SER A 289 0.66 8.15 -24.83
N LEU A 290 -0.30 8.96 -24.38
CA LEU A 290 -1.11 9.88 -25.18
C LEU A 290 -0.27 10.78 -26.11
N LEU A 291 1.03 10.95 -25.84
CA LEU A 291 1.94 11.75 -26.66
C LEU A 291 2.20 11.16 -28.06
N LYS A 292 1.98 9.87 -28.29
CA LYS A 292 2.15 9.28 -29.64
C LYS A 292 1.09 9.73 -30.65
N TYR A 293 -0.09 10.19 -30.20
CA TYR A 293 -1.15 10.67 -31.11
C TYR A 293 -0.90 12.11 -31.59
N ILE A 294 -0.26 12.95 -30.77
CA ILE A 294 0.02 14.36 -31.14
C ILE A 294 1.15 14.45 -32.18
N LYS A 295 2.08 13.49 -32.21
CA LYS A 295 3.21 13.46 -33.16
C LYS A 295 2.89 12.87 -34.54
N LYS A 296 1.70 12.31 -34.76
CA LYS A 296 1.26 11.77 -36.05
C LYS A 296 0.22 12.63 -36.77
N GLY A 297 -0.13 13.79 -36.22
CA GLY A 297 -1.08 14.75 -36.78
C GLY A 297 -0.48 16.12 -37.08
N GLY A 298 0.82 16.17 -37.41
CA GLY A 298 1.52 17.37 -37.87
C GLY A 298 2.31 17.07 -39.13
#